data_AF-A0A9E5UHC9-F1
#
_entry.id   AF-A0A9E5UHC9-F1
#
_cell.length_a   1.000
_cell.length_b   1.000
_cell.length_c   1.000
_cell.angle_alpha   90.00
_cell.angle_beta   90.00
_cell.angle_gamma   90.00
#
_symmetry.space_group_name_H-M   'P 1'
#
loop_
_entity.id
_entity.type
_entity.pdbx_description
1 polymer ?
#
loop_
_entity_poly.entity_id
_entity_poly.type
_entity_poly.pdbx_seq_one_letter_code
_entity_poly.pdbx_strand_id
1 'polypeptide(L)' 'PNAYFFISGEDGSILRCNTASMKLLGYDRAALMAMKVFDLYADTPYGISKAQNVFKRFK' A
#
# COMPACT_ATOMS: atom_id res chain seq x y z
N PRO A 1 10.80 4.60 -13.26
CA PRO A 1 9.43 4.04 -13.40
C PRO A 1 8.66 4.28 -12.10
N ASN A 2 7.37 4.60 -12.16
CA ASN A 2 6.58 4.95 -10.97
C ASN A 2 5.71 3.77 -10.51
N ALA A 3 5.74 3.46 -9.22
CA ALA A 3 4.87 2.48 -8.59
C ALA A 3 3.51 3.14 -8.27
N TYR A 4 2.42 2.50 -8.71
CA TYR A 4 1.06 2.98 -8.45
C TYR A 4 0.22 1.89 -7.80
N PHE A 5 -0.62 2.30 -6.87
CA PHE A 5 -1.57 1.43 -6.17
C PHE A 5 -2.95 2.10 -6.14
N PHE A 6 -3.98 1.29 -6.34
CA PHE A 6 -5.36 1.66 -6.07
C PHE A 6 -5.74 1.03 -4.73
N ILE A 7 -6.06 1.87 -3.75
CA ILE A 7 -6.22 1.46 -2.34
C ILE A 7 -7.65 1.73 -1.87
N SER A 8 -8.21 0.80 -1.11
CA SER A 8 -9.46 0.99 -0.37
C SER A 8 -9.27 2.03 0.74
N GLY A 9 -10.08 3.09 0.73
CA GLY A 9 -10.06 4.12 1.77
C GLY A 9 -10.55 3.62 3.14
N GLU A 10 -11.38 2.57 3.15
CA GLU A 10 -12.02 2.06 4.38
C GLU A 10 -11.03 1.30 5.27
N ASP A 11 -10.21 0.43 4.68
CA ASP A 11 -9.38 -0.53 5.41
C ASP A 11 -7.93 -0.61 4.92
N GLY A 12 -7.57 0.13 3.87
CA GLY A 12 -6.23 0.15 3.28
C GLY A 12 -5.91 -1.05 2.38
N SER A 13 -6.88 -1.87 2.00
CA SER A 13 -6.67 -3.01 1.12
C SER A 13 -6.15 -2.59 -0.26
N ILE A 14 -5.18 -3.32 -0.80
CA ILE A 14 -4.64 -3.08 -2.14
C ILE A 14 -5.56 -3.72 -3.18
N LEU A 15 -6.31 -2.88 -3.90
CA LEU A 15 -7.28 -3.34 -4.90
C LEU A 15 -6.62 -3.58 -6.26
N ARG A 16 -5.65 -2.73 -6.65
CA ARG A 16 -4.88 -2.87 -7.90
C ARG A 16 -3.48 -2.29 -7.75
N CYS A 17 -2.54 -2.80 -8.56
CA CYS A 17 -1.22 -2.24 -8.74
C CYS A 17 -0.74 -2.35 -10.19
N ASN A 18 0.20 -1.50 -10.58
CA ASN A 18 0.85 -1.57 -11.89
C ASN A 18 2.06 -2.52 -11.87
N THR A 19 2.58 -2.85 -13.06
CA THR A 19 3.75 -3.74 -13.19
C THR A 19 5.01 -3.19 -12.56
N ALA A 20 5.15 -1.86 -12.47
CA ALA A 20 6.30 -1.25 -11.79
C ALA A 20 6.29 -1.51 -10.29
N SER A 21 5.13 -1.49 -9.63
CA SER A 21 4.99 -1.84 -8.21
C SER A 21 5.44 -3.27 -7.91
N MET A 22 5.03 -4.24 -8.76
CA MET A 22 5.46 -5.64 -8.62
C MET A 22 6.98 -5.77 -8.74
N LYS A 23 7.57 -5.16 -9.76
CA LYS A 23 9.03 -5.19 -9.98
C LYS A 23 9.81 -4.51 -8.86
N LEU A 24 9.29 -3.42 -8.30
CA LEU A 24 9.95 -2.67 -7.23
C LEU A 24 9.98 -3.46 -5.92
N LEU A 25 8.86 -4.11 -5.57
CA LEU A 25 8.71 -4.78 -4.28
C LEU A 25 9.08 -6.26 -4.31
N GLY A 26 9.21 -6.86 -5.50
CA GLY A 26 9.55 -8.28 -5.65
C GLY A 26 8.38 -9.24 -5.41
N TYR A 27 7.17 -8.72 -5.20
CA TYR A 27 5.96 -9.51 -5.04
C TYR A 27 5.22 -9.69 -6.36
N ASP A 28 4.56 -10.83 -6.52
CA ASP A 28 3.57 -10.99 -7.58
C ASP A 28 2.27 -10.22 -7.29
N ARG A 29 1.38 -10.18 -8.28
CA ARG A 29 0.10 -9.46 -8.18
C ARG A 29 -0.78 -10.00 -7.06
N ALA A 30 -0.87 -11.32 -6.91
CA ALA A 30 -1.80 -11.95 -5.99
C ALA A 30 -1.37 -11.70 -4.54
N ALA A 31 -0.06 -11.80 -4.27
CA ALA A 31 0.53 -11.45 -2.99
C ALA A 31 0.26 -9.98 -2.63
N LEU A 32 0.50 -9.04 -3.55
CA LEU A 32 0.20 -7.63 -3.29
C LEU A 32 -1.29 -7.36 -3.05
N MET A 33 -2.19 -8.02 -3.78
CA MET A 33 -3.63 -7.84 -3.59
C MET A 33 -4.18 -8.49 -2.31
N ALA A 34 -3.43 -9.41 -1.70
CA ALA A 34 -3.76 -10.00 -0.39
C ALA A 34 -3.26 -9.15 0.79
N MET A 35 -2.46 -8.10 0.54
CA MET A 35 -1.89 -7.22 1.55
C MET A 35 -2.72 -5.95 1.75
N LYS A 36 -2.50 -5.30 2.90
CA LYS A 36 -2.86 -3.91 3.12
C LYS A 36 -1.68 -3.02 2.74
N VAL A 37 -1.97 -1.80 2.28
CA VAL A 37 -0.92 -0.82 1.97
C VAL A 37 -0.03 -0.52 3.19
N PHE A 38 -0.57 -0.69 4.40
CA PHE A 38 0.14 -0.49 5.66
C PHE A 38 1.27 -1.50 5.88
N ASP A 39 1.20 -2.68 5.27
CA ASP A 39 2.24 -3.71 5.33
C ASP A 39 3.51 -3.26 4.55
N LEU A 40 3.39 -2.25 3.69
CA LEU A 40 4.50 -1.70 2.89
C LEU A 40 5.23 -0.55 3.57
N TYR A 41 4.73 -0.04 4.70
CA TYR A 41 5.36 1.05 5.44
C TYR A 41 6.22 0.52 6.58
N ALA A 42 7.39 1.13 6.80
CA ALA A 42 8.25 0.79 7.92
C ALA A 42 7.55 1.03 9.28
N ASP A 43 7.81 0.17 10.25
CA ASP A 43 7.31 0.30 11.62
C ASP A 43 8.11 1.37 12.38
N THR A 44 7.83 2.63 12.04
CA THR A 44 8.39 3.81 12.68
C THR A 44 7.31 4.89 12.81
N PRO A 45 7.48 5.89 13.68
CA PRO A 45 6.55 7.02 13.77
C PRO A 45 6.34 7.76 12.44
N TYR A 46 7.34 7.73 11.54
CA TYR A 46 7.29 8.38 10.22
C TYR A 46 6.81 7.45 9.09
N GLY A 47 6.67 6.15 9.35
CA GLY A 47 6.18 5.15 8.41
C GLY A 47 4.70 4.84 8.66
N ILE A 48 4.41 3.65 9.20
CA ILE A 48 3.03 3.14 9.33
C ILE A 48 2.10 4.08 10.11
N SER A 49 2.59 4.65 11.22
CA SER A 49 1.80 5.59 12.06
C SER A 49 1.39 6.84 11.27
N LYS A 50 2.33 7.41 10.50
CA LYS A 50 2.05 8.57 9.64
C LYS A 50 1.09 8.21 8.51
N ALA A 51 1.29 7.06 7.86
CA ALA A 51 0.42 6.58 6.79
C ALA A 51 -1.02 6.41 7.27
N GLN A 52 -1.24 5.71 8.39
CA GLN A 52 -2.58 5.53 8.99
C GLN A 52 -3.25 6.88 9.27
N ASN A 53 -2.52 7.86 9.80
CA ASN A 53 -3.06 9.20 10.06
C ASN A 53 -3.45 9.96 8.78
N VAL A 54 -2.72 9.78 7.68
CA VAL A 54 -3.11 10.34 6.37
C VAL A 54 -4.38 9.66 5.86
N PHE A 55 -4.47 8.33 5.97
CA PHE A 55 -5.60 7.55 5.48
C PHE A 55 -6.92 7.84 6.20
N LYS A 56 -6.88 8.30 7.46
CA LYS A 56 -8.07 8.79 8.18
C LYS A 56 -8.84 9.89 7.45
N ARG A 57 -8.22 10.60 6.50
CA ARG A 57 -8.85 11.67 5.69
C ARG A 57 -9.74 11.16 4.57
N PHE A 58 -9.65 9.86 4.25
CA PHE A 58 -10.40 9.23 3.17
C PHE A 58 -11.51 8.30 3.70
N LYS A 59 -11.71 8.27 5.02
CA LYS A 59 -12.88 7.68 5.66
C LYS A 59 -14.04 8.66 5.71
#